data_AF-A0A1R1Q8S6-F1
#
_entry.id   AF-A0A1R1Q8S6-F1
#
_cell.length_a   1.000
_cell.length_b   1.000
_cell.length_c   1.000
_cell.angle_alpha   90.00
_cell.angle_beta   90.00
_cell.angle_gamma   90.00
#
_symmetry.space_group_name_H-M   'P 1'
#
loop_
_entity.id
_entity.type
_entity.pdbx_description
1 polymer ?
#
loop_
_entity_poly.entity_id
_entity_poly.type
_entity_poly.pdbx_seq_one_letter_code
_entity_poly.pdbx_strand_id
1 'polypeptide(L)' 'MTYLVLMAGLFLLIYLKEPFNKKIYCYIWLSFYLMVLALYIINTAFVHLISNNLLFILAVIAVMPLIISCLKSSTEFY' A
#
# COMPACT_ATOMS: atom_id res chain seq x y z
N MET A 1 13.97 1.10 4.07
CA MET A 1 13.07 -0.07 4.17
C MET A 1 11.63 0.30 3.89
N THR A 2 11.04 1.26 4.61
CA THR A 2 9.64 1.68 4.42
C THR A 2 9.32 2.23 3.03
N TYR A 3 10.24 3.01 2.45
CA TYR A 3 10.15 3.48 1.07
C TYR A 3 9.92 2.34 0.06
N LEU A 4 10.71 1.27 0.17
CA LEU A 4 10.64 0.14 -0.76
C LEU A 4 9.31 -0.60 -0.65
N VAL A 5 8.78 -0.75 0.58
CA VAL A 5 7.46 -1.36 0.80
C VAL A 5 6.37 -0.53 0.13
N LEU A 6 6.40 0.79 0.31
CA LEU A 6 5.45 1.68 -0.35
C LEU A 6 5.61 1.59 -1.89
N MET A 7 6.82 1.71 -2.43
CA MET A 7 7.01 1.63 -3.89
C MET A 7 6.55 0.28 -4.47
N ALA A 8 6.77 -0.83 -3.76
CA ALA A 8 6.26 -2.14 -4.16
C ALA A 8 4.71 -2.18 -4.14
N GLY A 9 4.08 -1.59 -3.13
CA GLY A 9 2.62 -1.45 -3.08
C GLY A 9 2.06 -0.62 -4.24
N LEU A 10 2.71 0.50 -4.56
CA LEU A 10 2.32 1.37 -5.67
C LEU A 10 2.47 0.66 -7.02
N PHE A 11 3.54 -0.11 -7.19
CA PHE A 11 3.74 -0.96 -8.37
C PHE A 11 2.66 -2.04 -8.48
N LEU A 12 2.37 -2.76 -7.39
CA LEU A 12 1.31 -3.79 -7.34
C LEU A 12 -0.07 -3.21 -7.68
N LEU A 13 -0.37 -2.00 -7.22
CA LEU A 13 -1.61 -1.30 -7.55
C LEU A 13 -1.77 -1.10 -9.06
N ILE A 14 -0.69 -0.67 -9.73
CA ILE A 14 -0.70 -0.41 -11.18
C ILE A 14 -0.71 -1.73 -11.96
N TYR A 15 0.00 -2.74 -11.45
CA TYR A 15 0.08 -4.06 -12.07
C TYR A 15 -1.25 -4.82 -12.03
N LEU A 16 -1.98 -4.74 -10.90
CA LEU A 16 -3.30 -5.38 -10.78
C LEU A 16 -4.35 -4.53 -11.49
N LYS A 17 -4.91 -5.07 -12.57
CA LYS A 17 -5.99 -4.43 -13.34
C LYS A 17 -7.25 -4.20 -12.49
N GLU A 18 -7.60 -5.16 -11.64
CA GLU A 18 -8.72 -5.08 -10.71
C GLU A 18 -8.33 -5.70 -9.35
N PRO A 19 -7.66 -4.94 -8.47
CA PRO A 19 -7.19 -5.47 -7.19
C PRO A 19 -8.32 -5.81 -6.22
N PHE A 20 -9.52 -5.27 -6.45
CA PHE A 20 -10.69 -5.50 -5.60
C PHE A 20 -11.96 -5.62 -6.44
N ASN A 21 -12.82 -6.60 -6.14
CA ASN A 21 -14.08 -6.84 -6.86
C ASN A 21 -15.06 -5.67 -6.86
N LYS A 22 -15.05 -4.82 -5.81
CA LYS A 22 -15.89 -3.61 -5.77
C LYS A 22 -15.03 -2.37 -5.87
N LYS A 23 -15.38 -1.49 -6.83
CA LYS A 23 -14.72 -0.19 -7.04
C LYS A 23 -14.61 0.65 -5.77
N ILE A 24 -15.61 0.61 -4.90
CA ILE A 24 -15.63 1.36 -3.64
C ILE A 24 -14.49 0.94 -2.69
N TYR A 25 -14.19 -0.36 -2.60
CA TYR A 25 -13.10 -0.85 -1.74
C TYR A 25 -11.74 -0.43 -2.30
N CYS A 26 -11.60 -0.37 -3.63
CA CYS A 26 -10.40 0.14 -4.28
C CYS A 26 -10.15 1.61 -3.91
N TYR A 27 -11.18 2.47 -3.99
CA TYR A 27 -11.03 3.89 -3.63
C TYR A 27 -10.75 4.11 -2.13
N ILE A 28 -11.42 3.35 -1.24
CA ILE A 28 -11.17 3.45 0.21
C ILE A 28 -9.73 3.02 0.53
N TRP A 29 -9.30 1.89 -0.02
CA TRP A 29 -7.95 1.39 0.15
C TRP A 29 -6.92 2.39 -0.42
N LEU A 30 -7.18 2.94 -1.60
CA LEU A 30 -6.30 3.92 -2.25
C LEU A 30 -6.15 5.18 -1.40
N SER A 31 -7.25 5.69 -0.85
CA SER A 31 -7.23 6.86 0.04
C SER A 31 -6.38 6.59 1.29
N PHE A 32 -6.57 5.42 1.93
CA PHE A 32 -5.76 5.01 3.08
C PHE A 32 -4.27 4.87 2.71
N TYR A 33 -3.98 4.27 1.56
CA TYR A 33 -2.62 4.10 1.07
C TYR A 33 -1.92 5.45 0.81
N LEU A 34 -2.61 6.39 0.16
CA LEU A 34 -2.10 7.75 -0.06
C LEU A 34 -1.86 8.50 1.25
N MET A 35 -2.72 8.31 2.26
CA MET A 35 -2.52 8.89 3.59
C MET A 35 -1.22 8.39 4.23
N VAL A 36 -0.94 7.09 4.18
CA VAL A 36 0.31 6.51 4.71
C VAL A 36 1.53 7.03 3.93
N LEU A 37 1.41 7.16 2.60
CA LEU A 37 2.47 7.74 1.76
C LEU A 37 2.74 9.21 2.09
N ALA A 38 1.70 10.01 2.30
CA ALA A 38 1.83 11.40 2.72
C ALA A 38 2.50 11.50 4.09
N LEU A 39 2.10 10.64 5.03
CA LEU A 39 2.73 10.57 6.35
C LEU A 39 4.21 10.20 6.25
N TYR A 40 4.58 9.26 5.39
CA TYR A 40 5.98 8.94 5.09
C TYR A 40 6.76 10.17 4.59
N ILE A 41 6.22 10.88 3.60
CA ILE A 41 6.87 12.05 3.00
C ILE A 41 7.06 13.14 4.04
N ILE A 42 6.02 13.47 4.82
CA ILE A 42 6.09 14.49 5.87
C ILE A 42 7.13 14.08 6.92
N ASN A 43 7.09 12.83 7.38
CA ASN A 43 7.99 12.30 8.41
C ASN A 43 9.46 12.34 7.99
N THR A 44 9.73 12.19 6.69
CA THR A 44 11.09 12.07 6.16
C THR A 44 11.65 13.41 5.64
N ALA A 45 10.82 14.23 5.00
CA ALA A 45 11.26 15.45 4.31
C ALA A 45 11.14 16.73 5.16
N PHE A 46 10.23 16.75 6.13
CA PHE A 46 9.91 17.97 6.88
C PHE A 46 10.17 17.82 8.38
N VAL A 47 9.45 16.90 9.03
CA VAL A 47 9.52 16.76 10.49
C VAL A 47 9.21 15.34 10.92
N HIS A 48 10.02 14.79 11.83
CA HIS A 48 9.84 13.43 12.33
C HIS A 48 8.67 13.38 13.32
N LEU A 49 7.46 13.09 12.82
CA LEU A 49 6.22 12.99 13.58
C LEU A 49 6.04 11.64 14.29
N ILE A 50 6.40 10.55 13.62
CA ILE A 50 6.17 9.18 14.11
C ILE A 50 7.40 8.32 13.89
N SER A 51 7.67 7.39 14.80
CA SER A 51 8.81 6.47 14.70
C SER A 51 8.84 5.71 13.37
N ASN A 52 10.04 5.55 12.80
CA ASN A 52 10.26 4.81 11.56
C ASN A 52 9.73 3.36 11.63
N ASN A 53 9.75 2.74 12.80
CA ASN A 53 9.20 1.39 13.00
C ASN A 53 7.68 1.36 12.89
N LEU A 54 6.98 2.34 13.46
CA LEU A 54 5.52 2.45 13.35
C LEU A 54 5.10 2.74 11.91
N LEU A 55 5.85 3.61 11.23
CA LEU A 55 5.62 3.95 9.84
C LEU A 55 5.84 2.73 8.93
N PHE A 56 6.84 1.90 9.23
CA PHE A 56 7.05 0.63 8.56
C PHE A 56 5.88 -0.34 8.74
N ILE A 57 5.39 -0.50 9.98
CA ILE A 57 4.23 -1.37 10.26
C ILE A 57 2.99 -0.87 9.48
N LEU A 58 2.72 0.43 9.46
CA LEU A 58 1.63 1.02 8.69
C LEU A 58 1.77 0.75 7.19
N ALA A 59 2.96 0.91 6.63
CA ALA A 59 3.23 0.61 5.23
C ALA A 59 2.99 -0.86 4.90
N VAL A 60 3.43 -1.78 5.76
CA VAL A 60 3.17 -3.22 5.59
C VAL A 60 1.67 -3.51 5.60
N ILE A 61 0.93 -2.99 6.58
CA ILE A 61 -0.54 -3.17 6.68
C ILE A 61 -1.24 -2.62 5.44
N ALA A 62 -0.80 -1.47 4.92
CA ALA A 62 -1.39 -0.87 3.73
C ALA A 62 -1.16 -1.73 2.48
N VAL A 63 0.00 -2.39 2.36
CA VAL A 63 0.38 -3.17 1.17
C VAL A 63 -0.11 -4.62 1.21
N MET A 64 -0.29 -5.20 2.40
CA MET A 64 -0.74 -6.60 2.56
C MET A 64 -2.00 -6.99 1.76
N PRO A 65 -3.07 -6.16 1.73
CA PRO A 65 -4.26 -6.47 0.93
C PRO A 65 -3.97 -6.63 -0.57
N LEU A 66 -3.06 -5.82 -1.13
CA LEU A 66 -2.67 -5.93 -2.55
C LEU A 66 -1.91 -7.22 -2.83
N ILE A 67 -1.05 -7.65 -1.91
CA ILE A 67 -0.31 -8.91 -2.05
C ILE A 67 -1.29 -10.09 -2.05
N ILE A 68 -2.27 -10.08 -1.15
CA ILE A 68 -3.33 -11.10 -1.09
C ILE A 68 -4.14 -11.12 -2.40
N SER A 69 -4.53 -9.95 -2.89
CA SER A 69 -5.24 -9.84 -4.18
C SER A 69 -4.38 -10.34 -5.35
N CYS A 70 -3.07 -10.07 -5.35
CA CYS A 70 -2.15 -10.52 -6.37
C CYS A 70 -2.03 -12.05 -6.38
N LEU A 71 -1.87 -12.65 -5.20
CA LEU A 71 -1.80 -14.11 -5.05
C LEU A 71 -3.11 -14.76 -5.49
N LYS A 72 -4.26 -14.22 -5.09
CA LYS A 72 -5.57 -14.75 -5.50
C LYS A 72 -5.75 -14.69 -7.02
N SER A 73 -5.41 -13.56 -7.64
CA SER A 73 -5.48 -13.41 -9.10
C SER A 73 -4.59 -14.45 -9.80
N SER A 74 -3.40 -14.75 -9.28
CA SER A 74 -2.51 -15.76 -9.88
C SER A 74 -3.05 -17.19 -9.83
N THR A 75 -3.86 -17.54 -8.82
CA THR A 75 -4.49 -18.86 -8.70
C THR A 75 -5.73 -19.05 -9.57
N GLU A 76 -6.42 -17.97 -9.98
CA GLU A 76 -7.59 -18.07 -10.87
C GLU A 76 -7.20 -18.27 -12.36
N PHE A 77 -5.90 -18.27 -12.68
CA PHE A 77 -5.37 -18.54 -14.03
C PHE A 77 -4.99 -20.02 -14.27
N TYR A 78 -5.29 -20.95 -13.35
CA TYR A 78 -5.03 -22.40 -13.50
C TYR A 78 -6.32 -23.23 -13.48
#